data_AF-A0A954XKJ1-F1
#
_entry.id   AF-A0A954XKJ1-F1
#
_cell.length_a   1.000
_cell.length_b   1.000
_cell.length_c   1.000
_cell.angle_alpha   90.00
_cell.angle_beta   90.00
_cell.angle_gamma   90.00
#
_symmetry.space_group_name_H-M   'P 1'
#
loop_
_entity.id
_entity.type
_entity.pdbx_description
1 polymer ?
#
loop_
_entity_poly.entity_id
_entity_poly.type
_entity_poly.pdbx_seq_one_letter_code
_entity_poly.pdbx_strand_id
1 'polypeptide(L)'
;GVVLYLGLRERYEHLLHHNFVFSQDPHQEFDQIYRRGEPADDPTCYLCAPGRTDPSVAPKGGEALYVLVHTPYLHDHHDWQAMFPKYREVILKKLAETANLTDLEDRIEFESALTPEDIDRRYHVWKGAIYGLASHGRFLGAFKSANRNRGIHGFYLAGGSAHPGPGMPMAMMSGWIAADSLDQDFACVGPQANVKVPIGLGS
;
A
#
# COMPACT_ATOMS: atom_id res chain seq x y z
N GLY A 1 6.67 2.76 2.68
CA GLY A 1 5.95 2.82 3.96
C GLY A 1 6.32 1.60 4.77
N VAL A 2 6.30 1.73 6.09
CA VAL A 2 6.40 0.60 7.03
C VAL A 2 5.02 0.33 7.59
N VAL A 3 4.66 -0.94 7.67
CA VAL A 3 3.44 -1.40 8.33
C VAL A 3 3.82 -2.31 9.49
N LEU A 4 3.20 -2.10 10.66
CA LEU A 4 3.20 -3.05 11.76
C LEU A 4 1.81 -3.66 11.91
N TYR A 5 1.75 -4.98 12.01
CA TYR A 5 0.58 -5.74 12.38
C TYR A 5 0.81 -6.26 13.80
N LEU A 6 0.10 -5.67 14.77
CA LEU A 6 0.28 -5.95 16.19
C LEU A 6 -0.97 -6.66 16.74
N GLY A 7 -0.80 -7.90 17.19
CA GLY A 7 -1.81 -8.58 17.99
C GLY A 7 -1.60 -8.22 19.46
N LEU A 8 -2.56 -7.51 20.05
CA LEU A 8 -2.49 -7.08 21.44
C LEU A 8 -3.35 -8.00 22.33
N ARG A 9 -2.83 -8.39 23.50
CA ARG A 9 -3.61 -9.12 24.52
C ARG A 9 -4.75 -8.28 25.11
N GLU A 10 -4.56 -6.97 25.11
CA GLU A 10 -5.50 -5.99 25.67
C GLU A 10 -5.57 -4.75 24.78
N ARG A 11 -6.77 -4.40 24.33
CA ARG A 11 -7.01 -3.20 23.53
C ARG A 11 -6.95 -1.92 24.37
N TYR A 12 -6.71 -0.80 23.70
CA TYR A 12 -6.81 0.53 24.31
C TYR A 12 -8.21 1.10 24.16
N GLU A 13 -8.92 1.37 25.26
CA GLU A 13 -10.33 1.81 25.25
C GLU A 13 -10.56 3.25 24.74
N HIS A 14 -9.51 4.04 24.52
CA HIS A 14 -9.62 5.39 23.95
C HIS A 14 -9.41 5.47 22.43
N LEU A 15 -8.86 4.44 21.78
CA LEU A 15 -8.66 4.46 20.33
C LEU A 15 -9.99 4.35 19.58
N LEU A 16 -10.16 5.08 18.48
CA LEU A 16 -11.26 4.87 17.53
C LEU A 16 -10.88 3.79 16.51
N HIS A 17 -11.81 3.43 15.60
CA HIS A 17 -11.47 2.50 14.51
C HIS A 17 -10.30 3.06 13.67
N HIS A 18 -10.30 4.36 13.37
CA HIS A 18 -9.24 5.03 12.64
C HIS A 18 -8.68 6.19 13.46
N ASN A 19 -7.35 6.27 13.56
CA ASN A 19 -6.66 7.30 14.33
C ASN A 19 -5.45 7.82 13.56
N PHE A 20 -5.08 9.08 13.82
CA PHE A 20 -3.86 9.68 13.33
C PHE A 20 -3.06 10.21 14.51
N VAL A 21 -1.76 9.90 14.53
CA VAL A 21 -0.79 10.39 15.49
C VAL A 21 0.20 11.23 14.70
N PHE A 22 -0.03 12.54 14.67
CA PHE A 22 0.72 13.45 13.80
C PHE A 22 2.14 13.69 14.30
N SER A 23 3.07 13.85 13.35
CA SER A 23 4.37 14.46 13.60
C SER A 23 4.20 15.85 14.23
N GLN A 24 5.15 16.24 15.08
CA GLN A 24 5.22 17.58 15.66
C GLN A 24 5.59 18.63 14.61
N ASP A 25 6.37 18.24 13.59
CA ASP A 25 6.76 19.11 12.48
C ASP A 25 6.59 18.39 11.13
N PRO A 26 5.44 18.60 10.44
CA PRO A 26 5.21 17.98 9.14
C PRO A 26 6.18 18.47 8.06
N HIS A 27 6.77 19.67 8.17
CA HIS A 27 7.74 20.12 7.18
C HIS A 27 9.05 19.34 7.30
N GLN A 28 9.47 19.05 8.54
CA GLN A 28 10.64 18.21 8.81
C GLN A 28 10.42 16.78 8.34
N GLU A 29 9.27 16.17 8.66
CA GLU A 29 8.90 14.82 8.21
C GLU A 29 8.97 14.69 6.69
N PHE A 30 8.37 15.64 5.96
CA PHE A 30 8.37 15.62 4.50
C PHE A 30 9.77 15.88 3.91
N ASP A 31 10.60 16.75 4.49
CA ASP A 31 11.97 16.96 4.05
C ASP A 31 12.82 15.68 4.19
N GLN A 32 12.70 14.98 5.32
CA GLN A 32 13.40 13.71 5.54
C GLN A 32 12.97 12.65 4.53
N ILE A 33 11.65 12.42 4.40
CA ILE A 33 11.11 11.35 3.55
C ILE A 33 11.37 11.61 2.06
N TYR A 34 11.06 12.81 1.57
CA TYR A 34 11.02 13.05 0.12
C TYR A 34 12.28 13.70 -0.44
N ARG A 35 13.01 14.49 0.37
CA ARG A 35 14.22 15.17 -0.09
C ARG A 35 15.48 14.45 0.33
N ARG A 36 15.58 14.04 1.60
CA ARG A 36 16.76 13.32 2.11
C ARG A 36 16.70 11.83 1.78
N GLY A 37 15.49 11.30 1.59
CA GLY A 37 15.28 9.89 1.31
C GLY A 37 15.45 9.02 2.55
N GLU A 38 15.23 9.57 3.75
CA GLU A 38 15.44 8.90 5.03
C GLU A 38 14.12 8.73 5.80
N PRO A 39 13.95 7.66 6.59
CA PRO A 39 12.81 7.53 7.50
C PRO A 39 12.79 8.68 8.52
N ALA A 40 11.59 9.22 8.81
CA ALA A 40 11.45 10.36 9.70
C ALA A 40 11.70 9.98 11.17
N ASP A 41 12.42 10.80 11.92
CA ASP A 41 12.68 10.59 13.35
C ASP A 41 11.46 10.85 14.24
N ASP A 42 10.50 11.65 13.76
CA ASP A 42 9.18 11.82 14.35
C ASP A 42 8.07 11.61 13.29
N PRO A 43 7.69 10.36 12.98
CA PRO A 43 6.76 10.06 11.90
C PRO A 43 5.30 10.32 12.29
N THR A 44 4.48 10.70 11.30
CA THR A 44 3.03 10.61 11.37
C THR A 44 2.60 9.14 11.23
N CYS A 45 1.89 8.63 12.23
CA CYS A 45 1.36 7.26 12.24
C CYS A 45 -0.15 7.25 11.98
N TYR A 46 -0.58 6.41 11.04
CA TYR A 46 -1.98 6.01 10.93
C TYR A 46 -2.20 4.72 11.71
N LEU A 47 -3.25 4.68 12.53
CA LEU A 47 -3.66 3.50 13.28
C LEU A 47 -5.05 3.05 12.86
N CYS A 48 -5.20 1.75 12.63
CA CYS A 48 -6.50 1.11 12.50
C CYS A 48 -6.69 0.08 13.61
N ALA A 49 -7.71 0.28 14.44
CA ALA A 49 -8.12 -0.61 15.53
C ALA A 49 -9.49 -1.22 15.19
N PRO A 50 -9.53 -2.23 14.30
CA PRO A 50 -10.78 -2.77 13.76
C PRO A 50 -11.66 -3.45 14.81
N GLY A 51 -11.09 -3.90 15.93
CA GLY A 51 -11.81 -4.47 17.08
C GLY A 51 -12.89 -3.55 17.66
N ARG A 52 -12.86 -2.27 17.30
CA ARG A 52 -13.89 -1.27 17.63
C ARG A 52 -15.23 -1.47 16.96
N THR A 53 -15.21 -1.88 15.70
CA THR A 53 -16.45 -2.08 14.93
C THR A 53 -16.71 -3.54 14.67
N ASP A 54 -15.66 -4.37 14.70
CA ASP A 54 -15.76 -5.81 14.50
C ASP A 54 -14.96 -6.56 15.58
N PRO A 55 -15.62 -6.99 16.67
CA PRO A 55 -14.98 -7.75 17.74
C PRO A 55 -14.43 -9.13 17.30
N SER A 56 -14.74 -9.61 16.10
CA SER A 56 -14.29 -10.93 15.63
C SER A 56 -12.86 -10.96 15.11
N VAL A 57 -12.25 -9.79 14.85
CA VAL A 57 -10.90 -9.66 14.31
C VAL A 57 -9.79 -9.98 15.31
N ALA A 58 -10.11 -10.05 16.61
CA ALA A 58 -9.17 -10.34 17.68
C ALA A 58 -9.82 -11.21 18.78
N PRO A 59 -9.02 -11.93 19.58
CA PRO A 59 -9.51 -12.60 20.78
C PRO A 59 -10.21 -11.63 21.74
N LYS A 60 -11.08 -12.16 22.61
CA LYS A 60 -11.86 -11.34 23.55
C LYS A 60 -10.94 -10.46 24.41
N GLY A 61 -11.14 -9.15 24.32
CA GLY A 61 -10.37 -8.15 25.06
C GLY A 61 -9.12 -7.64 24.33
N GLY A 62 -8.64 -8.37 23.32
CA GLY A 62 -7.49 -7.99 22.51
C GLY A 62 -7.80 -7.04 21.36
N GLU A 63 -6.78 -6.73 20.55
CA GLU A 63 -6.88 -5.88 19.36
C GLU A 63 -5.96 -6.40 18.24
N ALA A 64 -6.40 -6.25 17.00
CA ALA A 64 -5.57 -6.48 15.81
C ALA A 64 -5.12 -5.13 15.25
N LEU A 65 -4.21 -4.47 15.97
CA LEU A 65 -3.81 -3.09 15.70
C LEU A 65 -2.92 -3.03 14.46
N TYR A 66 -3.38 -2.27 13.46
CA TYR A 66 -2.62 -1.96 12.27
C TYR A 66 -1.98 -0.58 12.40
N VAL A 67 -0.68 -0.48 12.19
CA VAL A 67 0.08 0.77 12.22
C VAL A 67 0.73 0.98 10.86
N LEU A 68 0.52 2.15 10.25
CA LEU A 68 1.16 2.54 9.00
C LEU A 68 1.92 3.84 9.18
N VAL A 69 3.17 3.83 8.72
CA VAL A 69 4.05 5.00 8.70
C VAL A 69 4.58 5.20 7.28
N HIS A 70 4.58 6.45 6.82
CA HIS A 70 5.20 6.81 5.56
C HIS A 70 6.73 6.79 5.70
N THR A 71 7.38 6.24 4.69
CA THR A 71 8.84 6.15 4.62
C THR A 71 9.24 6.45 3.18
N PRO A 72 10.50 6.84 2.94
CA PRO A 72 11.04 6.96 1.59
C PRO A 72 10.84 5.67 0.78
N TYR A 73 10.85 5.82 -0.54
CA TYR A 73 11.03 4.68 -1.44
C TYR A 73 12.44 4.10 -1.28
N LEU A 74 12.71 2.92 -1.85
CA LEU A 74 14.02 2.30 -1.70
C LEU A 74 15.13 3.10 -2.41
N HIS A 75 16.18 3.41 -1.65
CA HIS A 75 17.46 3.92 -2.12
C HIS A 75 18.52 2.82 -1.97
N ASP A 76 19.58 2.87 -2.78
CA ASP A 76 20.58 1.81 -2.84
C ASP A 76 21.34 1.58 -1.52
N HIS A 77 21.37 2.58 -0.63
CA HIS A 77 22.00 2.51 0.68
C HIS A 77 21.08 2.00 1.79
N HIS A 78 19.80 1.74 1.50
CA HIS A 78 18.86 1.19 2.46
C HIS A 78 19.05 -0.31 2.63
N ASP A 79 19.14 -0.74 3.89
CA ASP A 79 19.02 -2.13 4.32
C ASP A 79 17.94 -2.16 5.39
N TRP A 80 16.69 -2.41 4.99
CA TRP A 80 15.56 -2.42 5.91
C TRP A 80 15.61 -3.58 6.90
N GLN A 81 16.31 -4.67 6.61
CA GLN A 81 16.52 -5.73 7.61
C GLN A 81 17.35 -5.20 8.78
N ALA A 82 18.38 -4.40 8.51
CA ALA A 82 19.21 -3.77 9.53
C ALA A 82 18.56 -2.51 10.15
N MET A 83 17.85 -1.71 9.35
CA MET A 83 17.27 -0.42 9.78
C MET A 83 15.97 -0.60 10.58
N PHE A 84 15.15 -1.60 10.24
CA PHE A 84 13.81 -1.75 10.80
C PHE A 84 13.77 -1.92 12.33
N PRO A 85 14.62 -2.73 12.99
CA PRO A 85 14.56 -2.88 14.44
C PRO A 85 14.66 -1.54 15.19
N LYS A 86 15.57 -0.66 14.75
CA LYS A 86 15.72 0.68 15.32
C LYS A 86 14.54 1.59 14.96
N TYR A 87 14.04 1.50 13.73
CA TYR A 87 12.91 2.32 13.30
C TYR A 87 11.59 1.90 13.99
N ARG A 88 11.42 0.61 14.29
CA ARG A 88 10.32 0.09 15.10
C ARG A 88 10.28 0.78 16.47
N GLU A 89 11.42 0.93 17.14
CA GLU A 89 11.50 1.64 18.43
C GLU A 89 11.04 3.10 18.31
N VAL A 90 11.42 3.79 17.23
CA VAL A 90 10.96 5.17 16.94
C VAL A 90 9.43 5.21 16.83
N ILE A 91 8.84 4.27 16.09
CA ILE A 91 7.38 4.16 15.93
C ILE A 91 6.72 3.89 17.28
N LEU A 92 7.17 2.89 18.04
CA LEU A 92 6.56 2.56 19.34
C LEU A 92 6.67 3.71 20.34
N LYS A 93 7.82 4.39 20.38
CA LYS A 93 8.02 5.57 21.21
C LYS A 93 7.05 6.69 20.84
N LYS A 94 6.90 6.99 19.54
CA LYS A 94 5.93 7.97 19.03
C LYS A 94 4.51 7.67 19.51
N LEU A 95 4.10 6.41 19.42
CA LEU A 95 2.77 5.96 19.84
C LEU A 95 2.59 6.04 21.36
N ALA A 96 3.61 5.68 22.14
CA ALA A 96 3.60 5.79 23.58
C ALA A 96 3.44 7.26 24.03
N GLU A 97 4.27 8.15 23.50
CA GLU A 97 4.35 9.55 23.94
C GLU A 97 3.17 10.40 23.43
N THR A 98 2.73 10.19 22.18
CA THR A 98 1.72 11.07 21.56
C THR A 98 0.31 10.51 21.63
N ALA A 99 0.14 9.18 21.55
CA ALA A 99 -1.17 8.52 21.58
C ALA A 99 -1.50 7.86 22.94
N ASN A 100 -0.64 8.06 23.94
CA ASN A 100 -0.77 7.50 25.28
C ASN A 100 -0.89 5.96 25.28
N LEU A 101 -0.10 5.31 24.41
CA LEU A 101 0.02 3.84 24.33
C LEU A 101 1.26 3.38 25.11
N THR A 102 1.34 3.77 26.39
CA THR A 102 2.59 3.75 27.17
C THR A 102 3.14 2.36 27.47
N ASP A 103 2.27 1.34 27.43
CA ASP A 103 2.56 -0.07 27.69
C ASP A 103 2.36 -0.93 26.42
N LEU A 104 2.46 -0.32 25.23
CA LEU A 104 2.16 -0.98 23.96
C LEU A 104 3.03 -2.22 23.77
N GLU A 105 4.33 -2.10 24.02
CA GLU A 105 5.28 -3.21 23.85
C GLU A 105 4.94 -4.40 24.75
N ASP A 106 4.53 -4.14 25.99
CA ASP A 106 4.13 -5.19 26.94
C ASP A 106 2.83 -5.91 26.53
N ARG A 107 1.99 -5.27 25.70
CA ARG A 107 0.70 -5.83 25.25
C ARG A 107 0.84 -6.68 23.98
N ILE A 108 1.94 -6.58 23.24
CA ILE A 108 2.14 -7.29 21.97
C ILE A 108 2.33 -8.79 22.24
N GLU A 109 1.40 -9.62 21.75
CA GLU A 109 1.52 -11.09 21.73
C GLU A 109 1.96 -11.61 20.37
N PHE A 110 1.67 -10.85 19.32
CA PHE A 110 2.06 -11.15 17.95
C PHE A 110 2.50 -9.89 17.24
N GLU A 111 3.59 -10.00 16.49
CA GLU A 111 4.07 -8.92 15.64
C GLU A 111 4.45 -9.47 14.27
N SER A 112 4.05 -8.74 13.24
CA SER A 112 4.56 -8.88 11.88
C SER A 112 4.74 -7.50 11.28
N ALA A 113 5.68 -7.36 10.35
CA ALA A 113 5.96 -6.10 9.71
C ALA A 113 6.03 -6.25 8.19
N LEU A 114 5.75 -5.14 7.50
CA LEU A 114 5.95 -5.01 6.07
C LEU A 114 6.78 -3.75 5.83
N THR A 115 8.03 -3.93 5.42
CA THR A 115 8.96 -2.85 5.10
C THR A 115 8.89 -2.50 3.60
N PRO A 116 9.47 -1.37 3.16
CA PRO A 116 9.60 -1.07 1.74
C PRO A 116 10.26 -2.19 0.92
N GLU A 117 11.25 -2.90 1.48
CA GLU A 117 11.86 -4.08 0.83
C GLU A 117 10.89 -5.24 0.70
N ASP A 118 10.10 -5.51 1.74
CA ASP A 118 9.09 -6.57 1.68
C ASP A 118 8.01 -6.24 0.65
N ILE A 119 7.62 -4.96 0.54
CA ILE A 119 6.65 -4.48 -0.44
C ILE A 119 7.18 -4.67 -1.86
N ASP A 120 8.42 -4.23 -2.11
CA ASP A 120 9.09 -4.37 -3.42
C ASP A 120 9.17 -5.85 -3.83
N ARG A 121 9.64 -6.71 -2.92
CA ARG A 121 9.77 -8.15 -3.15
C ARG A 121 8.44 -8.86 -3.35
N ARG A 122 7.43 -8.54 -2.54
CA ARG A 122 6.14 -9.26 -2.51
C ARG A 122 5.20 -8.85 -3.62
N TYR A 123 5.15 -7.55 -3.95
CA TYR A 123 4.16 -7.02 -4.89
C TYR A 123 4.77 -6.65 -6.24
N HIS A 124 6.09 -6.80 -6.41
CA HIS A 124 6.82 -6.40 -7.63
C HIS A 124 6.49 -4.97 -8.06
N VAL A 125 6.21 -4.10 -7.10
CA VAL A 125 5.96 -2.69 -7.32
C VAL A 125 7.29 -1.96 -7.30
N TRP A 126 7.54 -1.13 -8.32
CA TRP A 126 8.82 -0.46 -8.50
C TRP A 126 9.22 0.35 -7.24
N LYS A 127 10.34 -0.04 -6.63
CA LYS A 127 10.95 0.59 -5.44
C LYS A 127 10.06 0.60 -4.19
N GLY A 128 9.15 -0.37 -4.07
CA GLY A 128 8.25 -0.49 -2.91
C GLY A 128 7.15 0.58 -2.85
N ALA A 129 6.83 1.24 -3.97
CA ALA A 129 5.84 2.31 -4.02
C ALA A 129 4.40 1.78 -3.87
N ILE A 130 3.74 2.12 -2.75
CA ILE A 130 2.38 1.66 -2.42
C ILE A 130 1.26 2.34 -3.24
N TYR A 131 1.56 3.44 -3.93
CA TYR A 131 0.61 4.18 -4.77
C TYR A 131 1.06 4.33 -6.23
N GLY A 132 2.07 3.56 -6.67
CA GLY A 132 2.65 3.71 -8.00
C GLY A 132 3.45 5.01 -8.16
N LEU A 133 3.51 5.57 -9.37
CA LEU A 133 4.25 6.81 -9.66
C LEU A 133 3.77 7.95 -8.74
N ALA A 134 4.71 8.59 -8.05
CA ALA A 134 4.43 9.73 -7.19
C ALA A 134 3.68 10.81 -7.98
N SER A 135 2.47 11.14 -7.56
CA SER A 135 1.62 12.17 -8.19
C SER A 135 2.03 13.60 -7.79
N HIS A 136 3.32 13.83 -7.53
CA HIS A 136 3.84 15.14 -7.18
C HIS A 136 4.10 15.91 -8.47
N GLY A 137 3.19 16.82 -8.81
CA GLY A 137 3.30 17.69 -9.97
C GLY A 137 2.05 17.66 -10.86
N ARG A 138 1.63 18.84 -11.30
CA ARG A 138 0.41 19.11 -12.09
C ARG A 138 0.33 18.34 -13.42
N PHE A 139 1.45 17.73 -13.87
CA PHE A 139 1.58 17.04 -15.15
C PHE A 139 1.87 15.52 -15.05
N LEU A 140 2.30 15.00 -13.89
CA LEU A 140 2.66 13.57 -13.71
C LEU A 140 1.48 12.71 -13.23
N GLY A 141 0.44 13.31 -12.64
CA GLY A 141 -0.76 12.58 -12.20
C GLY A 141 -1.70 12.14 -13.32
N ALA A 142 -1.47 12.56 -14.57
CA ALA A 142 -2.42 12.46 -15.67
C ALA A 142 -2.18 11.28 -16.65
N PHE A 143 -1.02 10.61 -16.61
CA PHE A 143 -0.67 9.57 -17.58
C PHE A 143 -0.61 8.20 -16.92
N LYS A 144 -1.78 7.67 -16.53
CA LYS A 144 -1.89 6.24 -16.21
C LYS A 144 -2.08 5.46 -17.50
N SER A 145 -1.51 4.26 -17.58
CA SER A 145 -1.69 3.37 -18.73
C SER A 145 -3.18 3.13 -18.98
N ALA A 146 -3.62 3.32 -20.21
CA ALA A 146 -4.99 3.03 -20.61
C ALA A 146 -5.32 1.54 -20.43
N ASN A 147 -6.57 1.23 -20.11
CA ASN A 147 -7.01 -0.15 -19.90
C ASN A 147 -7.01 -0.99 -21.18
N ARG A 148 -7.09 -0.35 -22.36
CA ARG A 148 -6.92 -1.00 -23.67
C ARG A 148 -5.61 -0.55 -24.29
N ASN A 149 -4.76 -1.51 -24.68
CA ASN A 149 -3.57 -1.22 -25.47
C ASN A 149 -3.95 -1.06 -26.96
N ARG A 150 -3.49 0.02 -27.59
CA ARG A 150 -3.80 0.30 -29.01
C ARG A 150 -2.88 -0.41 -30.01
N GLY A 151 -1.70 -0.85 -29.58
CA GLY A 151 -0.70 -1.50 -30.42
C GLY A 151 -0.76 -3.03 -30.39
N ILE A 152 -1.40 -3.62 -29.37
CA ILE A 152 -1.51 -5.08 -29.20
C ILE A 152 -2.99 -5.42 -29.01
N HIS A 153 -3.59 -6.03 -30.03
CA HIS A 153 -4.98 -6.46 -29.98
C HIS A 153 -5.18 -7.55 -28.91
N GLY A 154 -6.27 -7.45 -28.14
CA GLY A 154 -6.58 -8.39 -27.07
C GLY A 154 -5.74 -8.22 -25.79
N PHE A 155 -4.95 -7.15 -25.68
CA PHE A 155 -4.15 -6.86 -24.49
C PHE A 155 -4.76 -5.72 -23.65
N TYR A 156 -5.16 -6.05 -22.43
CA TYR A 156 -5.85 -5.14 -21.50
C TYR A 156 -5.13 -5.07 -20.16
N LEU A 157 -5.20 -3.90 -19.52
CA LEU A 157 -4.59 -3.61 -18.23
C LEU A 157 -5.66 -3.27 -17.19
N ALA A 158 -5.56 -3.88 -16.01
CA ALA A 158 -6.45 -3.64 -14.88
C ALA A 158 -5.66 -3.51 -13.58
N GLY A 159 -6.14 -2.66 -12.67
CA GLY A 159 -5.58 -2.50 -11.32
C GLY A 159 -5.13 -1.06 -11.01
N GLY A 160 -4.55 -0.88 -9.83
CA GLY A 160 -4.24 0.46 -9.29
C GLY A 160 -3.22 1.29 -10.07
N SER A 161 -2.42 0.64 -10.93
CA SER A 161 -1.43 1.29 -11.80
C SER A 161 -1.97 1.62 -13.20
N ALA A 162 -3.17 1.14 -13.54
CA ALA A 162 -3.87 1.48 -14.77
C ALA A 162 -4.90 2.60 -14.50
N HIS A 163 -5.46 3.17 -15.57
CA HIS A 163 -6.59 4.07 -15.45
C HIS A 163 -7.76 3.35 -14.72
N PRO A 164 -8.48 4.02 -13.80
CA PRO A 164 -8.38 5.44 -13.45
C PRO A 164 -7.39 5.76 -12.31
N GLY A 165 -6.93 4.77 -11.54
CA GLY A 165 -5.81 4.94 -10.61
C GLY A 165 -5.82 4.05 -9.38
N PRO A 166 -5.04 4.41 -8.35
CA PRO A 166 -4.87 3.60 -7.15
C PRO A 166 -6.09 3.68 -6.21
N GLY A 167 -6.13 2.75 -5.26
CA GLY A 167 -7.22 2.61 -4.29
C GLY A 167 -8.27 1.60 -4.72
N MET A 168 -8.91 0.92 -3.76
CA MET A 168 -9.83 -0.19 -4.06
C MET A 168 -10.95 0.18 -5.05
N PRO A 169 -11.66 1.32 -4.90
CA PRO A 169 -12.72 1.67 -5.84
C PRO A 169 -12.20 1.86 -7.27
N MET A 170 -11.03 2.50 -7.41
CA MET A 170 -10.42 2.80 -8.70
C MET A 170 -9.83 1.54 -9.34
N ALA A 171 -9.23 0.65 -8.57
CA ALA A 171 -8.78 -0.65 -9.05
C ALA A 171 -9.94 -1.53 -9.53
N MET A 172 -11.07 -1.52 -8.82
CA MET A 172 -12.29 -2.20 -9.26
C MET A 172 -12.85 -1.59 -10.54
N MET A 173 -12.95 -0.26 -10.63
CA MET A 173 -13.36 0.44 -11.84
C MET A 173 -12.42 0.16 -13.01
N SER A 174 -11.11 0.12 -12.76
CA SER A 174 -10.11 -0.25 -13.77
C SER A 174 -10.37 -1.64 -14.36
N GLY A 175 -10.68 -2.63 -13.50
CA GLY A 175 -11.07 -3.97 -13.96
C GLY A 175 -12.35 -3.97 -14.78
N TRP A 176 -13.34 -3.19 -14.37
CA TRP A 176 -14.59 -3.02 -15.12
C TRP A 176 -14.35 -2.41 -16.51
N ILE A 177 -13.58 -1.32 -16.62
CA ILE A 177 -13.25 -0.68 -17.90
C ILE A 177 -12.47 -1.63 -18.82
N ALA A 178 -11.54 -2.41 -18.27
CA ALA A 178 -10.80 -3.41 -19.04
C ALA A 178 -11.72 -4.49 -19.61
N ALA A 179 -12.66 -4.99 -18.80
CA ALA A 179 -13.65 -5.98 -19.23
C ALA A 179 -14.62 -5.42 -20.27
N ASP A 180 -15.10 -4.18 -20.10
CA ASP A 180 -15.96 -3.48 -21.06
C ASP A 180 -15.24 -3.24 -22.39
N SER A 181 -13.95 -2.86 -22.34
CA SER A 181 -13.11 -2.71 -23.54
C SER A 181 -12.94 -4.05 -24.28
N LEU A 182 -12.79 -5.15 -23.54
CA LEU A 182 -12.75 -6.49 -24.14
C LEU A 182 -14.08 -6.81 -24.80
N ASP A 183 -15.19 -6.64 -24.09
CA ASP A 183 -16.52 -6.93 -24.64
C ASP A 183 -16.77 -6.14 -25.92
N GLN A 184 -16.44 -4.85 -25.97
CA GLN A 184 -16.58 -4.03 -27.18
C GLN A 184 -15.70 -4.50 -28.36
N ASP A 185 -14.48 -4.99 -28.11
CA ASP A 185 -13.62 -5.52 -29.17
C ASP A 185 -14.19 -6.81 -29.78
N PHE A 186 -14.88 -7.63 -28.98
CA PHE A 186 -15.41 -8.92 -29.42
C PHE A 186 -16.91 -8.92 -29.78
N ALA A 187 -17.70 -7.97 -29.25
CA ALA A 187 -19.12 -7.79 -29.58
C ALA A 187 -19.32 -7.15 -30.96
N CYS A 188 -18.33 -6.41 -31.47
CA CYS A 188 -18.31 -5.95 -32.87
C CYS A 188 -17.94 -7.06 -33.88
N VAL A 189 -17.61 -8.27 -33.42
CA VAL A 189 -17.38 -9.43 -34.27
C VAL A 189 -18.61 -10.33 -34.22
N GLY A 190 -19.60 -10.05 -35.07
CA GLY A 190 -20.71 -10.98 -35.32
C GLY A 190 -20.19 -12.36 -35.77
N PRO A 191 -21.05 -13.41 -35.82
CA PRO A 191 -20.61 -14.77 -36.07
C PRO A 191 -20.13 -14.94 -37.52
N GLN A 192 -18.86 -14.63 -37.77
CA GLN A 192 -18.00 -15.16 -38.84
C GLN A 192 -16.61 -14.53 -38.76
N ALA A 193 -15.67 -15.23 -38.14
CA ALA A 193 -14.27 -15.20 -38.57
C ALA A 193 -13.57 -16.46 -38.03
N ASN A 194 -13.33 -17.42 -38.90
CA ASN A 194 -12.40 -18.52 -38.65
C ASN A 194 -11.01 -17.93 -38.36
N VAL A 195 -10.67 -17.76 -37.09
CA VAL A 195 -9.28 -17.52 -36.68
C VAL A 195 -8.54 -18.85 -36.81
N LYS A 196 -7.92 -19.07 -37.97
CA LYS A 196 -6.83 -20.05 -38.07
C LYS A 196 -5.67 -19.48 -37.26
N VAL A 197 -5.47 -20.02 -36.06
CA VAL A 197 -4.21 -19.89 -35.32
C VAL A 197 -3.13 -20.56 -36.17
N PRO A 198 -2.09 -19.85 -36.65
CA PRO A 198 -0.96 -20.53 -37.25
C PRO A 198 -0.18 -21.19 -36.12
N ILE A 199 -0.37 -22.51 -35.98
CA ILE A 199 0.52 -23.34 -35.19
C ILE A 199 1.84 -23.39 -35.97
N GLY A 200 2.76 -22.50 -35.63
CA GLY A 200 4.14 -22.59 -36.08
C GLY A 200 4.79 -23.82 -35.46
N LEU A 201 4.80 -24.94 -36.19
CA LEU A 201 5.72 -26.04 -35.95
C LEU A 201 6.88 -25.87 -36.92
N GLY A 202 8.05 -25.62 -36.34
CA GLY A 202 9.29 -25.51 -37.09
C GLY A 202 9.72 -26.84 -37.70
N SER A 203 10.46 -26.69 -38.80
CA SER A 203 11.59 -27.51 -39.22
C SER A 203 12.43 -26.68 -40.17
#